data_AF-A0A927UR25-F1
#
_entry.id   AF-A0A927UR25-F1
#
_cell.length_a   1.000
_cell.length_b   1.000
_cell.length_c   1.000
_cell.angle_alpha   90.00
_cell.angle_beta   90.00
_cell.angle_gamma   90.00
#
_symmetry.space_group_name_H-M   'P 1'
#
loop_
_entity.id
_entity.type
_entity.pdbx_description
1 polymer ?
#
loop_
_entity_poly.entity_id
_entity_poly.type
_entity_poly.pdbx_seq_one_letter_code
_entity_poly.pdbx_strand_id
1 'polypeptide(L)'
;MKINIKLMFVVVIVLSLCGCTKKEKTDRLEKELYVVPQDYNITINKSEGVNNVEVYLIAKNKLKMEDLEVFLGVENNVTMHLDEITLEKMPYYVYQSYRNTDWKKMKTLRDSEDKNLEFTEYERKYEEDYKKIKKKDYNFYTLSLVFDPNRVNEDEELDKIDIKYKGKTYSSKLTRIELKNEINVKDTSDGIKGLEMKTAGMFSLYAIPNKDGVLKTPLDGMKFTVMDDVIIKNISVCDKDNVEVIEVYFCDEASGMDMKFNKDMKLNKGTEGNIYVCLKDKMFQNKLLYNSNLILDIEYEVKGKSVHNLITLHFSTKMSPYEIYADIVDGVDVLSYYTDYFYYYDE
;
A
#
# COMPACT_ATOMS: atom_id res chain seq x y z
N MET A 1 1.15 -69.04 27.57
CA MET A 1 1.76 -68.20 26.52
C MET A 1 1.31 -66.76 26.79
N LYS A 2 2.16 -65.96 27.45
CA LYS A 2 1.84 -64.58 27.85
C LYS A 2 2.47 -63.64 26.81
N ILE A 3 1.64 -62.96 26.02
CA ILE A 3 2.09 -61.93 25.08
C ILE A 3 2.06 -60.59 25.80
N ASN A 4 3.22 -59.92 25.82
CA ASN A 4 3.51 -58.69 26.54
C ASN A 4 2.85 -57.48 25.86
N ILE A 5 1.75 -56.97 26.43
CA ILE A 5 1.04 -55.75 26.01
C ILE A 5 1.72 -54.50 26.62
N LYS A 6 3.03 -54.36 26.47
CA LYS A 6 3.77 -53.18 27.00
C LYS A 6 4.70 -52.49 26.00
N LEU A 7 4.79 -52.96 24.75
CA LEU A 7 5.69 -52.37 23.76
C LEU A 7 5.01 -51.52 22.67
N MET A 8 3.69 -51.37 22.69
CA MET A 8 2.94 -50.68 21.62
C MET A 8 2.44 -49.27 21.99
N PHE A 9 2.75 -48.78 23.19
CA PHE A 9 2.36 -47.44 23.64
C PHE A 9 3.52 -46.41 23.68
N VAL A 10 4.74 -46.83 23.37
CA VAL A 10 5.92 -45.92 23.39
C VAL A 10 6.28 -45.40 21.99
N VAL A 11 5.77 -45.99 20.91
CA VAL A 11 6.10 -45.54 19.53
C VAL A 11 5.16 -44.45 19.00
N VAL A 12 3.99 -44.25 19.62
CA VAL A 12 3.05 -43.19 19.19
C VAL A 12 3.32 -41.84 19.87
N ILE A 13 4.09 -41.80 20.97
CA ILE A 13 4.43 -40.56 21.69
C ILE A 13 5.74 -39.92 21.18
N VAL A 14 6.56 -40.64 20.40
CA VAL A 14 7.80 -40.07 19.81
C VAL A 14 7.56 -39.44 18.43
N LEU A 15 6.43 -39.72 17.78
CA LEU A 15 6.09 -39.15 16.46
C LEU A 15 5.21 -37.88 16.50
N SER A 16 4.80 -37.43 17.68
CA SER A 16 4.11 -36.13 17.89
C SER A 16 5.00 -35.04 18.50
N LEU A 17 6.28 -35.34 18.75
CA LEU A 17 7.30 -34.38 19.19
C LEU A 17 8.32 -34.00 18.11
N CYS A 18 8.21 -34.60 16.91
CA CYS A 18 8.78 -34.03 15.70
C CYS A 18 7.79 -33.07 15.06
N GLY A 19 7.40 -32.04 15.82
CA GLY A 19 7.12 -30.76 15.18
C GLY A 19 8.40 -30.42 14.45
N CYS A 20 8.40 -30.61 13.13
CA CYS A 20 9.43 -30.07 12.25
C CYS A 20 9.45 -28.55 12.52
N THR A 21 10.29 -28.16 13.49
CA THR A 21 11.05 -26.93 13.38
C THR A 21 11.68 -27.02 12.00
N LYS A 22 11.05 -26.37 11.00
CA LYS A 22 11.77 -25.90 9.82
C LYS A 22 13.07 -25.37 10.41
N LYS A 23 14.19 -26.04 10.10
CA LYS A 23 15.53 -25.57 10.44
C LYS A 23 15.48 -24.07 10.25
N GLU A 24 15.80 -23.31 11.30
CA GLU A 24 16.03 -21.87 11.19
C GLU A 24 16.88 -21.69 9.93
N LYS A 25 16.24 -21.23 8.85
CA LYS A 25 16.94 -20.85 7.63
C LYS A 25 17.80 -19.70 8.13
N THR A 26 19.07 -20.03 8.34
CA THR A 26 20.07 -19.16 8.91
C THR A 26 20.09 -17.86 8.12
N ASP A 27 20.15 -16.73 8.84
CA ASP A 27 20.05 -15.32 8.43
C ASP A 27 21.01 -14.89 7.29
N ARG A 28 21.01 -15.58 6.15
CA ARG A 28 21.89 -15.31 5.02
C ARG A 28 21.06 -15.06 3.78
N LEU A 29 21.11 -13.81 3.33
CA LEU A 29 20.72 -13.45 1.97
C LEU A 29 21.46 -14.36 0.97
N GLU A 30 20.70 -15.06 0.13
CA GLU A 30 21.28 -15.94 -0.90
C GLU A 30 21.92 -15.13 -2.05
N LYS A 31 21.44 -13.89 -2.25
CA LYS A 31 21.94 -12.93 -3.24
C LYS A 31 22.62 -11.74 -2.57
N GLU A 32 23.54 -11.10 -3.29
CA GLU A 32 24.17 -9.85 -2.83
C GLU A 32 23.20 -8.67 -2.75
N LEU A 33 22.20 -8.67 -3.65
CA LEU A 33 21.17 -7.66 -3.78
C LEU A 33 19.84 -8.34 -4.14
N TYR A 34 18.75 -7.85 -3.55
CA TYR A 34 17.39 -8.08 -3.99
C TYR A 34 16.79 -6.73 -4.38
N VAL A 35 16.24 -6.67 -5.59
CA VAL A 35 15.35 -5.58 -6.01
C VAL A 35 13.95 -6.07 -5.71
N VAL A 36 13.25 -5.40 -4.80
CA VAL A 36 11.97 -5.87 -4.28
C VAL A 36 10.89 -5.64 -5.33
N PRO A 37 10.15 -6.68 -5.74
CA PRO A 37 8.96 -6.54 -6.57
C PRO A 37 7.90 -5.71 -5.87
N GLN A 38 7.32 -4.76 -6.59
CA GLN A 38 6.25 -3.89 -6.10
C GLN A 38 5.21 -3.70 -7.18
N ASP A 39 3.94 -3.65 -6.77
CA ASP A 39 2.84 -3.33 -7.66
C ASP A 39 2.66 -1.81 -7.70
N TYR A 40 2.77 -1.24 -8.90
CA TYR A 40 2.49 0.16 -9.21
C TYR A 40 1.23 0.27 -10.08
N ASN A 41 0.41 1.27 -9.81
CA ASN A 41 -0.63 1.77 -10.70
C ASN A 41 -0.49 3.30 -10.78
N ILE A 42 0.56 3.75 -11.44
CA ILE A 42 0.95 5.17 -11.50
C ILE A 42 0.86 5.69 -12.93
N THR A 43 0.34 6.90 -13.10
CA THR A 43 0.33 7.67 -14.35
C THR A 43 0.89 9.06 -14.05
N ILE A 44 2.13 9.32 -14.47
CA ILE A 44 2.83 10.61 -14.32
C ILE A 44 2.56 11.43 -15.58
N ASN A 45 2.21 12.70 -15.42
CA ASN A 45 1.90 13.57 -16.56
C ASN A 45 2.36 15.01 -16.32
N LYS A 46 2.38 15.82 -17.38
CA LYS A 46 2.82 17.23 -17.34
C LYS A 46 2.06 18.13 -16.38
N SER A 47 0.80 17.82 -16.10
CA SER A 47 -0.04 18.63 -15.20
C SER A 47 0.20 18.32 -13.72
N GLU A 48 0.85 17.20 -13.42
CA GLU A 48 1.27 16.87 -12.07
C GLU A 48 2.62 17.50 -11.71
N GLY A 49 2.84 17.71 -10.42
CA GLY A 49 4.15 18.11 -9.90
C GLY A 49 5.18 16.98 -10.02
N VAL A 50 6.34 17.19 -9.39
CA VAL A 50 7.40 16.17 -9.30
C VAL A 50 6.84 14.90 -8.66
N ASN A 51 6.95 13.78 -9.38
CA ASN A 51 6.48 12.47 -8.92
C ASN A 51 7.68 11.61 -8.51
N ASN A 52 7.53 10.90 -7.38
CA ASN A 52 8.55 9.98 -6.87
C ASN A 52 8.01 8.53 -6.89
N VAL A 53 8.77 7.63 -7.49
CA VAL A 53 8.53 6.18 -7.42
C VAL A 53 9.62 5.54 -6.58
N GLU A 54 9.24 4.88 -5.50
CA GLU A 54 10.19 4.24 -4.57
C GLU A 54 10.36 2.75 -4.87
N VAL A 55 11.60 2.30 -5.07
CA VAL A 55 11.97 0.89 -5.23
C VAL A 55 12.78 0.42 -4.02
N TYR A 56 12.30 -0.58 -3.28
CA TYR A 56 13.05 -1.13 -2.15
C TYR A 56 14.17 -2.07 -2.60
N LEU A 57 15.32 -1.96 -1.91
CA LEU A 57 16.49 -2.81 -2.11
C LEU A 57 16.91 -3.47 -0.80
N ILE A 58 17.27 -4.76 -0.86
CA ILE A 58 17.84 -5.49 0.27
C ILE A 58 19.24 -5.94 -0.11
N ALA A 59 20.24 -5.48 0.63
CA ALA A 59 21.63 -5.73 0.31
C ALA A 59 22.39 -6.34 1.47
N LYS A 60 23.26 -7.30 1.15
CA LYS A 60 24.14 -7.94 2.12
C LYS A 60 25.23 -6.99 2.62
N ASN A 61 25.73 -6.14 1.72
CA ASN A 61 26.75 -5.16 2.01
C ASN A 61 26.16 -3.74 1.89
N LYS A 62 26.80 -2.76 2.51
CA LYS A 62 26.41 -1.36 2.32
C LYS A 62 26.50 -0.98 0.84
N LEU A 63 25.47 -0.29 0.36
CA LEU A 63 25.40 0.25 -0.99
C LEU A 63 25.68 1.76 -0.96
N LYS A 64 26.24 2.25 -2.07
CA LYS A 64 26.24 3.66 -2.42
C LYS A 64 25.67 3.81 -3.82
N MET A 65 25.10 4.98 -4.11
CA MET A 65 24.55 5.26 -5.44
C MET A 65 25.59 5.11 -6.56
N GLU A 66 26.86 5.47 -6.30
CA GLU A 66 27.97 5.33 -7.25
C GLU A 66 28.30 3.88 -7.64
N ASP A 67 27.85 2.90 -6.85
CA ASP A 67 28.06 1.47 -7.11
C ASP A 67 26.95 0.84 -7.99
N LEU A 68 25.90 1.61 -8.32
CA LEU A 68 24.70 1.11 -8.99
C LEU A 68 24.59 1.71 -10.40
N GLU A 69 24.42 0.85 -11.40
CA GLU A 69 23.93 1.29 -12.72
C GLU A 69 22.46 0.88 -12.84
N VAL A 70 21.56 1.86 -13.04
CA VAL A 70 20.10 1.64 -13.09
C VAL A 70 19.60 1.88 -14.51
N PHE A 71 18.81 0.93 -15.02
CA PHE A 71 18.21 0.99 -16.35
C PHE A 71 16.69 0.83 -16.24
N LEU A 72 15.94 1.79 -16.77
CA LEU A 72 14.47 1.84 -16.71
C LEU A 72 13.80 1.52 -18.07
N GLY A 73 14.58 1.38 -19.14
CA GLY A 73 14.05 1.06 -20.47
C GLY A 73 13.39 2.22 -21.22
N VAL A 74 13.45 3.45 -20.68
CA VAL A 74 12.89 4.68 -21.24
C VAL A 74 13.97 5.76 -21.38
N GLU A 75 13.77 6.78 -22.25
CA GLU A 75 14.75 7.86 -22.43
C GLU A 75 14.79 8.77 -21.17
N ASN A 76 15.84 8.59 -20.38
CA ASN A 76 15.92 9.02 -18.97
C ASN A 76 15.75 10.54 -18.73
N ASN A 77 14.67 10.91 -18.03
CA ASN A 77 14.49 12.18 -17.30
C ASN A 77 14.25 11.94 -15.81
N VAL A 78 15.00 11.01 -15.23
CA VAL A 78 14.83 10.56 -13.85
C VAL A 78 16.06 10.92 -13.02
N THR A 79 15.86 11.63 -11.92
CA THR A 79 16.87 11.80 -10.87
C THR A 79 16.72 10.68 -9.87
N MET A 80 17.82 10.09 -9.42
CA MET A 80 17.81 8.94 -8.52
C MET A 80 18.46 9.27 -7.19
N HIS A 81 17.83 8.85 -6.11
CA HIS A 81 18.36 8.98 -4.75
C HIS A 81 18.31 7.63 -4.04
N LEU A 82 19.37 7.30 -3.31
CA LEU A 82 19.47 6.06 -2.54
C LEU A 82 19.54 6.41 -1.06
N ASP A 83 18.55 5.97 -0.29
CA ASP A 83 18.43 6.24 1.13
C ASP A 83 18.52 4.94 1.93
N GLU A 84 19.42 4.89 2.92
CA GLU A 84 19.56 3.75 3.84
C GLU A 84 18.45 3.82 4.91
N ILE A 85 17.66 2.76 5.01
CA ILE A 85 16.61 2.64 6.03
C ILE A 85 17.22 2.06 7.30
N THR A 86 17.12 2.81 8.40
CA THR A 86 17.54 2.33 9.71
C THR A 86 16.55 1.31 10.24
N LEU A 87 17.01 0.07 10.36
CA LEU A 87 16.22 -1.02 10.93
C LEU A 87 16.05 -0.83 12.45
N GLU A 88 14.81 -0.71 12.91
CA GLU A 88 14.45 -0.73 14.33
C GLU A 88 14.30 -2.17 14.86
N LYS A 89 13.54 -2.37 15.93
CA LYS A 89 13.16 -3.70 16.42
C LYS A 89 12.12 -4.33 15.49
N MET A 90 12.29 -5.61 15.17
CA MET A 90 11.31 -6.37 14.38
C MET A 90 9.92 -6.30 15.04
N PRO A 91 8.83 -5.97 14.32
CA PRO A 91 7.49 -6.01 14.90
C PRO A 91 7.10 -7.43 15.36
N TYR A 92 6.38 -7.54 16.47
CA TYR A 92 6.04 -8.84 17.07
C TYR A 92 5.15 -9.70 16.16
N TYR A 93 4.21 -9.09 15.42
CA TYR A 93 3.35 -9.82 14.49
C TYR A 93 4.14 -10.46 13.33
N VAL A 94 5.20 -9.80 12.86
CA VAL A 94 6.11 -10.39 11.85
C VAL A 94 6.75 -11.66 12.42
N TYR A 95 7.22 -11.61 13.67
CA TYR A 95 7.76 -12.78 14.33
C TYR A 95 6.73 -13.89 14.53
N GLN A 96 5.49 -13.53 14.88
CA GLN A 96 4.38 -14.48 14.95
C GLN A 96 4.12 -15.14 13.59
N SER A 97 4.23 -14.42 12.46
CA SER A 97 4.17 -15.02 11.13
C SER A 97 5.29 -16.04 10.87
N TYR A 98 6.53 -15.79 11.33
CA TYR A 98 7.61 -16.80 11.28
C TYR A 98 7.28 -18.07 12.09
N ARG A 99 6.41 -17.96 13.09
CA ARG A 99 5.93 -19.08 13.90
C ARG A 99 4.64 -19.72 13.35
N ASN A 100 4.23 -19.34 12.13
CA ASN A 100 3.00 -19.80 11.48
C ASN A 100 1.76 -19.59 12.37
N THR A 101 1.65 -18.43 13.00
CA THR A 101 0.43 -18.05 13.72
C THR A 101 -0.78 -18.10 12.78
N ASP A 102 -1.86 -18.71 13.25
CA ASP A 102 -3.13 -18.72 12.53
C ASP A 102 -3.88 -17.42 12.83
N TRP A 103 -3.79 -16.48 11.91
CA TRP A 103 -4.39 -15.15 12.02
C TRP A 103 -5.93 -15.19 12.06
N LYS A 104 -6.55 -16.18 11.42
CA LYS A 104 -8.01 -16.37 11.48
C LYS A 104 -8.44 -16.87 12.86
N LYS A 105 -7.67 -17.80 13.45
CA LYS A 105 -7.88 -18.21 14.84
C LYS A 105 -7.67 -17.01 15.78
N MET A 106 -6.61 -16.23 15.59
CA MET A 106 -6.35 -15.01 16.38
C MET A 106 -7.55 -14.05 16.33
N LYS A 107 -8.10 -13.81 15.14
CA LYS A 107 -9.30 -12.96 14.96
C LYS A 107 -10.52 -13.54 15.67
N THR A 108 -10.81 -14.82 15.46
CA THR A 108 -11.94 -15.51 16.12
C THR A 108 -11.87 -15.42 17.65
N LEU A 109 -10.67 -15.58 18.22
CA LEU A 109 -10.45 -15.47 19.67
C LEU A 109 -10.56 -14.03 20.19
N ARG A 110 -10.17 -13.04 19.38
CA ARG A 110 -10.28 -11.62 19.74
C ARG A 110 -11.74 -11.15 19.75
N ASP A 111 -12.51 -11.60 18.76
CA ASP A 111 -13.87 -11.16 18.50
C ASP A 111 -14.91 -11.94 19.34
N SER A 112 -14.50 -12.97 20.09
CA SER A 112 -15.40 -13.67 21.01
C SER A 112 -15.79 -12.79 22.20
N GLU A 113 -17.09 -12.77 22.55
CA GLU A 113 -17.66 -11.92 23.62
C GLU A 113 -16.97 -12.10 24.98
N ASP A 114 -16.54 -13.33 25.28
CA ASP A 114 -15.63 -13.59 26.38
C ASP A 114 -14.19 -13.38 25.89
N LYS A 115 -13.60 -12.20 26.17
CA LYS A 115 -12.14 -11.98 26.04
C LYS A 115 -11.42 -12.87 27.04
N ASN A 116 -11.31 -14.15 26.69
CA ASN A 116 -10.86 -15.21 27.56
C ASN A 116 -9.35 -15.25 27.66
N LEU A 117 -8.86 -15.86 28.75
CA LEU A 117 -7.46 -16.21 28.97
C LEU A 117 -6.81 -16.84 27.72
N GLU A 118 -7.57 -17.61 26.93
CA GLU A 118 -7.11 -18.22 25.68
C GLU A 118 -6.61 -17.20 24.64
N PHE A 119 -7.27 -16.05 24.47
CA PHE A 119 -6.80 -15.02 23.54
C PHE A 119 -5.45 -14.46 24.00
N THR A 120 -5.35 -14.08 25.27
CA THR A 120 -4.11 -13.52 25.83
C THR A 120 -2.96 -14.54 25.78
N GLU A 121 -3.22 -15.80 26.09
CA GLU A 121 -2.22 -16.88 25.96
C GLU A 121 -1.79 -17.09 24.51
N TYR A 122 -2.73 -17.04 23.57
CA TYR A 122 -2.44 -17.22 22.14
C TYR A 122 -1.65 -16.03 21.55
N GLU A 123 -2.02 -14.79 21.92
CA GLU A 123 -1.31 -13.56 21.54
C GLU A 123 0.12 -13.55 22.10
N ARG A 124 0.29 -13.89 23.38
CA ARG A 124 1.58 -13.80 24.09
C ARG A 124 2.42 -15.07 23.99
N LYS A 125 1.95 -16.08 23.26
CA LYS A 125 2.55 -17.42 23.14
C LYS A 125 4.06 -17.41 22.87
N TYR A 126 4.56 -16.42 22.12
CA TYR A 126 5.96 -16.34 21.71
C TYR A 126 6.70 -15.12 22.27
N GLU A 127 6.14 -14.42 23.26
CA GLU A 127 6.68 -13.16 23.76
C GLU A 127 8.09 -13.32 24.35
N GLU A 128 8.30 -14.37 25.16
CA GLU A 128 9.60 -14.63 25.81
C GLU A 128 10.69 -15.02 24.80
N ASP A 129 10.34 -15.70 23.72
CA ASP A 129 11.29 -16.01 22.66
C ASP A 129 11.56 -14.81 21.76
N TYR A 130 10.54 -13.98 21.52
CA TYR A 130 10.68 -12.72 20.79
C TYR A 130 11.65 -11.75 21.47
N LYS A 131 11.64 -11.68 22.81
CA LYS A 131 12.59 -10.85 23.59
C LYS A 131 14.06 -11.23 23.36
N LYS A 132 14.34 -12.44 22.87
CA LYS A 132 15.71 -12.95 22.62
C LYS A 132 16.17 -12.73 21.18
N ILE A 133 15.29 -12.29 20.27
CA ILE A 133 15.64 -12.09 18.86
C ILE A 133 16.64 -10.96 18.72
N LYS A 134 17.70 -11.23 17.97
CA LYS A 134 18.66 -10.21 17.57
C LYS A 134 18.21 -9.56 16.26
N LYS A 135 18.59 -8.29 16.09
CA LYS A 135 18.46 -7.58 14.83
C LYS A 135 19.18 -8.35 13.72
N LYS A 136 18.53 -8.51 12.57
CA LYS A 136 19.11 -9.19 11.40
C LYS A 136 20.23 -8.34 10.77
N ASP A 137 21.22 -9.01 10.18
CA ASP A 137 22.44 -8.41 9.62
C ASP A 137 22.32 -8.23 8.09
N TYR A 138 21.49 -7.27 7.68
CA TYR A 138 21.38 -6.81 6.29
C TYR A 138 21.07 -5.32 6.25
N ASN A 139 21.29 -4.73 5.09
CA ASN A 139 21.05 -3.32 4.83
C ASN A 139 19.81 -3.19 3.95
N PHE A 140 18.96 -2.24 4.27
CA PHE A 140 17.71 -2.01 3.56
C PHE A 140 17.73 -0.58 3.02
N TYR A 141 17.30 -0.40 1.78
CA TYR A 141 17.35 0.89 1.11
C TYR A 141 16.05 1.18 0.36
N THR A 142 15.80 2.46 0.15
CA THR A 142 14.86 2.95 -0.86
C THR A 142 15.67 3.60 -1.99
N LEU A 143 15.43 3.18 -3.22
CA LEU A 143 15.85 3.88 -4.43
C LEU A 143 14.66 4.71 -4.92
N SER A 144 14.73 6.02 -4.70
CA SER A 144 13.74 6.99 -5.16
C SER A 144 14.02 7.39 -6.60
N LEU A 145 13.04 7.19 -7.48
CA LEU A 145 13.05 7.59 -8.88
C LEU A 145 12.19 8.85 -9.02
N VAL A 146 12.84 9.99 -9.17
CA VAL A 146 12.21 11.31 -9.25
C VAL A 146 12.07 11.71 -10.72
N PHE A 147 10.84 11.73 -11.21
CA PHE A 147 10.52 12.04 -12.60
C PHE A 147 10.28 13.55 -12.76
N ASP A 148 10.89 14.16 -13.77
CA ASP A 148 10.56 15.53 -14.20
C ASP A 148 9.43 15.47 -15.26
N PRO A 149 8.17 15.78 -14.88
CA PRO A 149 7.03 15.66 -15.78
C PRO A 149 7.12 16.61 -16.98
N ASN A 150 7.86 17.72 -16.87
CA ASN A 150 8.02 18.69 -17.97
C ASN A 150 8.81 18.13 -19.15
N ARG A 151 9.51 17.01 -18.95
CA ARG A 151 10.34 16.38 -19.97
C ARG A 151 9.71 15.13 -20.58
N VAL A 152 8.47 14.80 -20.19
CA VAL A 152 7.67 13.74 -20.83
C VAL A 152 7.18 14.28 -22.17
N ASN A 153 7.81 13.88 -23.27
CA ASN A 153 7.47 14.35 -24.61
C ASN A 153 6.58 13.38 -25.38
N GLU A 154 6.60 12.11 -25.00
CA GLU A 154 5.83 11.02 -25.59
C GLU A 154 5.28 10.13 -24.48
N ASP A 155 4.26 9.34 -24.81
CA ASP A 155 3.71 8.38 -23.87
C ASP A 155 4.65 7.17 -23.76
N GLU A 156 5.06 6.84 -22.53
CA GLU A 156 5.96 5.73 -22.24
C GLU A 156 5.41 4.87 -21.09
N GLU A 157 5.79 3.60 -21.05
CA GLU A 157 5.46 2.70 -19.94
C GLU A 157 6.75 2.09 -19.38
N LEU A 158 6.91 2.16 -18.06
CA LEU A 158 7.99 1.50 -17.34
C LEU A 158 7.45 0.21 -16.74
N ASP A 159 7.88 -0.92 -17.30
CA ASP A 159 7.44 -2.26 -16.92
C ASP A 159 8.50 -3.05 -16.13
N LYS A 160 9.72 -2.50 -16.02
CA LYS A 160 10.83 -3.12 -15.31
C LYS A 160 11.88 -2.12 -14.85
N ILE A 161 12.64 -2.54 -13.85
CA ILE A 161 13.88 -1.89 -13.44
C ILE A 161 14.99 -2.93 -13.41
N ASP A 162 16.09 -2.63 -14.08
CA ASP A 162 17.30 -3.43 -14.08
C ASP A 162 18.40 -2.67 -13.31
N ILE A 163 18.89 -3.24 -12.22
CA ILE A 163 19.98 -2.67 -11.41
C ILE A 163 21.19 -3.57 -11.54
N LYS A 164 22.30 -3.01 -12.02
CA LYS A 164 23.58 -3.71 -12.09
C LYS A 164 24.45 -3.33 -10.90
N TYR A 165 24.90 -4.35 -10.17
CA TYR A 165 25.77 -4.22 -9.00
C TYR A 165 26.82 -5.33 -9.02
N LYS A 166 28.10 -4.97 -8.83
CA LYS A 166 29.26 -5.90 -8.89
C LYS A 166 29.25 -6.80 -10.14
N GLY A 167 28.90 -6.23 -11.29
CA GLY A 167 28.87 -6.93 -12.58
C GLY A 167 27.71 -7.92 -12.77
N LYS A 168 26.74 -7.98 -11.85
CA LYS A 168 25.51 -8.77 -11.99
C LYS A 168 24.30 -7.86 -12.11
N THR A 169 23.36 -8.23 -12.97
CA THR A 169 22.07 -7.53 -13.13
C THR A 169 21.01 -8.17 -12.25
N TYR A 170 20.27 -7.33 -11.54
CA TYR A 170 19.14 -7.67 -10.71
C TYR A 170 17.92 -6.95 -11.26
N SER A 171 16.96 -7.74 -11.72
CA SER A 171 15.76 -7.22 -12.40
C SER A 171 14.55 -7.37 -11.50
N SER A 172 13.68 -6.36 -11.52
CA SER A 172 12.34 -6.46 -10.96
C SER A 172 11.31 -5.94 -11.96
N LYS A 173 10.19 -6.64 -12.06
CA LYS A 173 9.05 -6.17 -12.84
C LYS A 173 8.37 -5.02 -12.09
N LEU A 174 7.99 -3.99 -12.82
CA LEU A 174 7.11 -2.91 -12.40
C LEU A 174 5.77 -3.15 -13.11
N THR A 175 4.65 -3.18 -12.39
CA THR A 175 3.39 -3.57 -13.02
C THR A 175 2.83 -2.54 -13.99
N ARG A 176 2.76 -1.27 -13.58
CA ARG A 176 2.21 -0.17 -14.40
C ARG A 176 2.67 1.19 -13.88
N ILE A 177 3.65 1.77 -14.56
CA ILE A 177 4.04 3.18 -14.42
C ILE A 177 4.00 3.78 -15.82
N GLU A 178 3.01 4.62 -16.06
CA GLU A 178 2.82 5.29 -17.34
C GLU A 178 3.34 6.72 -17.23
N LEU A 179 4.11 7.16 -18.20
CA LEU A 179 4.40 8.57 -18.45
C LEU A 179 3.47 9.01 -19.57
N LYS A 180 2.59 9.97 -19.33
CA LYS A 180 1.67 10.52 -20.33
C LYS A 180 1.98 11.98 -20.62
N ASN A 181 2.04 12.33 -21.90
CA ASN A 181 2.25 13.72 -22.32
C ASN A 181 1.01 14.58 -22.00
N GLU A 182 -0.19 14.06 -22.23
CA GLU A 182 -1.46 14.70 -21.91
C GLU A 182 -2.38 13.71 -21.19
N ILE A 183 -3.21 14.20 -20.26
CA ILE A 183 -4.34 13.43 -19.75
C ILE A 183 -5.58 13.91 -20.48
N ASN A 184 -6.46 12.98 -20.83
CA ASN A 184 -7.79 13.29 -21.34
C ASN A 184 -8.68 13.87 -20.24
N VAL A 185 -8.41 15.10 -19.81
CA VAL A 185 -9.33 15.82 -18.94
C VAL A 185 -9.84 17.04 -19.66
N LYS A 186 -11.17 17.08 -19.82
CA LYS A 186 -11.85 18.25 -20.36
C LYS A 186 -11.83 19.33 -19.29
N ASP A 187 -10.82 20.18 -19.29
CA ASP A 187 -10.90 21.42 -18.53
C ASP A 187 -11.96 22.31 -19.21
N THR A 188 -13.21 22.17 -18.77
CA THR A 188 -14.35 22.97 -19.25
C THR A 188 -14.56 24.21 -18.40
N SER A 189 -13.66 24.50 -17.47
CA SER A 189 -13.77 25.70 -16.65
C SER A 189 -13.40 26.91 -17.50
N ASP A 190 -14.38 27.55 -18.13
CA ASP A 190 -14.24 28.88 -18.77
C ASP A 190 -13.89 29.97 -17.71
N GLY A 191 -12.98 29.72 -16.77
CA GLY A 191 -12.71 30.52 -15.58
C GLY A 191 -13.80 30.48 -14.51
N ILE A 192 -14.88 29.70 -14.70
CA ILE A 192 -15.98 29.58 -13.73
C ILE A 192 -15.63 28.50 -12.71
N LYS A 193 -15.52 28.88 -11.43
CA LYS A 193 -15.28 27.96 -10.31
C LYS A 193 -16.42 28.10 -9.29
N GLY A 194 -17.06 26.98 -8.97
CA GLY A 194 -18.10 26.90 -7.93
C GLY A 194 -17.65 26.12 -6.69
N LEU A 195 -16.65 25.25 -6.85
CA LEU A 195 -16.08 24.44 -5.78
C LEU A 195 -14.57 24.68 -5.72
N GLU A 196 -14.07 25.10 -4.56
CA GLU A 196 -12.64 25.25 -4.28
C GLU A 196 -12.19 24.12 -3.35
N MET A 197 -11.17 23.36 -3.78
CA MET A 197 -10.52 22.38 -2.90
C MET A 197 -9.44 23.11 -2.11
N LYS A 198 -9.56 23.09 -0.78
CA LYS A 198 -8.60 23.74 0.13
C LYS A 198 -7.34 22.92 0.33
N THR A 199 -7.40 21.61 0.07
CA THR A 199 -6.19 20.80 0.18
C THR A 199 -5.36 20.94 -1.09
N ALA A 200 -4.18 21.56 -0.95
CA ALA A 200 -3.18 21.62 -2.00
C ALA A 200 -2.71 20.21 -2.38
N GLY A 201 -2.43 20.03 -3.68
CA GLY A 201 -2.20 18.74 -4.34
C GLY A 201 -1.24 17.79 -3.61
N MET A 202 -1.54 16.50 -3.80
CA MET A 202 -0.79 15.32 -3.33
C MET A 202 -0.99 14.95 -1.85
N PHE A 203 -2.08 14.22 -1.57
CA PHE A 203 -2.17 13.42 -0.34
C PHE A 203 -1.41 12.11 -0.53
N SER A 204 -0.35 11.88 0.27
CA SER A 204 0.20 10.54 0.45
C SER A 204 -0.64 9.80 1.51
N LEU A 205 -1.51 8.94 1.03
CA LEU A 205 -2.47 8.15 1.78
C LEU A 205 -1.92 6.76 2.04
N TYR A 206 -2.01 6.33 3.30
CA TYR A 206 -1.62 4.98 3.68
C TYR A 206 -2.69 3.98 3.26
N ALA A 207 -2.32 3.04 2.39
CA ALA A 207 -3.15 1.91 2.01
C ALA A 207 -2.80 0.70 2.90
N ILE A 208 -3.81 0.14 3.56
CA ILE A 208 -3.67 -1.08 4.36
C ILE A 208 -3.95 -2.28 3.44
N PRO A 209 -3.03 -3.25 3.31
CA PRO A 209 -3.25 -4.46 2.52
C PRO A 209 -4.57 -5.13 2.90
N ASN A 210 -5.35 -5.54 1.89
CA ASN A 210 -6.63 -6.17 2.13
C ASN A 210 -7.05 -7.08 0.97
N LYS A 211 -8.01 -7.95 1.26
CA LYS A 211 -8.50 -8.97 0.32
C LYS A 211 -9.38 -8.43 -0.80
N ASP A 212 -9.87 -7.20 -0.66
CA ASP A 212 -10.90 -6.62 -1.51
C ASP A 212 -10.35 -5.52 -2.44
N GLY A 213 -9.11 -5.08 -2.24
CA GLY A 213 -8.49 -3.98 -2.98
C GLY A 213 -9.04 -2.60 -2.60
N VAL A 214 -9.60 -2.46 -1.39
CA VAL A 214 -10.24 -1.22 -0.94
C VAL A 214 -9.18 -0.17 -0.56
N LEU A 215 -9.36 1.04 -1.05
CA LEU A 215 -8.58 2.24 -0.73
C LEU A 215 -9.53 3.28 -0.12
N LYS A 216 -9.18 3.81 1.05
CA LYS A 216 -10.01 4.79 1.77
C LYS A 216 -9.23 6.08 1.95
N THR A 217 -9.84 7.21 1.61
CA THR A 217 -9.34 8.52 2.06
C THR A 217 -9.51 8.65 3.58
N PRO A 218 -8.64 9.39 4.28
CA PRO A 218 -8.67 9.49 5.73
C PRO A 218 -9.91 10.26 6.21
N LEU A 219 -10.27 10.09 7.49
CA LEU A 219 -11.46 10.69 8.12
C LEU A 219 -11.38 12.21 8.32
N ASP A 220 -10.25 12.85 8.05
CA ASP A 220 -10.15 14.31 7.89
C ASP A 220 -10.33 14.79 6.45
N GLY A 221 -10.45 13.86 5.49
CA GLY A 221 -11.01 14.02 4.16
C GLY A 221 -10.31 15.05 3.26
N MET A 222 -10.91 15.28 2.09
CA MET A 222 -10.49 16.35 1.18
C MET A 222 -11.34 17.59 1.47
N LYS A 223 -10.69 18.65 1.95
CA LYS A 223 -11.37 19.89 2.34
C LYS A 223 -11.85 20.66 1.14
N PHE A 224 -13.09 21.14 1.20
CA PHE A 224 -13.67 21.99 0.17
C PHE A 224 -14.38 23.21 0.75
N THR A 225 -14.50 24.24 -0.08
CA THR A 225 -15.38 25.39 0.12
C THR A 225 -16.20 25.62 -1.14
N VAL A 226 -17.50 25.85 -0.94
CA VAL A 226 -18.44 26.14 -2.01
C VAL A 226 -18.49 27.65 -2.25
N MET A 227 -18.01 28.09 -3.40
CA MET A 227 -17.85 29.50 -3.77
C MET A 227 -19.11 30.11 -4.41
N ASP A 228 -19.93 29.25 -5.01
CA ASP A 228 -21.22 29.56 -5.61
C ASP A 228 -22.13 28.35 -5.46
N ASP A 229 -23.45 28.51 -5.60
CA ASP A 229 -24.36 27.35 -5.48
C ASP A 229 -24.01 26.31 -6.56
N VAL A 230 -23.74 25.08 -6.12
CA VAL A 230 -23.32 23.98 -7.02
C VAL A 230 -24.23 22.76 -6.89
N ILE A 231 -24.29 21.99 -7.97
CA ILE A 231 -24.89 20.66 -7.98
C ILE A 231 -23.79 19.67 -8.37
N ILE A 232 -23.26 18.90 -7.42
CA ILE A 232 -22.35 17.79 -7.73
C ILE A 232 -23.12 16.72 -8.49
N LYS A 233 -22.67 16.39 -9.69
CA LYS A 233 -23.33 15.46 -10.63
C LYS A 233 -22.71 14.08 -10.60
N ASN A 234 -21.39 14.02 -10.58
CA ASN A 234 -20.66 12.76 -10.66
C ASN A 234 -19.30 12.85 -9.97
N ILE A 235 -18.83 11.72 -9.45
CA ILE A 235 -17.49 11.56 -8.89
C ILE A 235 -16.93 10.25 -9.42
N SER A 236 -15.84 10.33 -10.17
CA SER A 236 -15.22 9.19 -10.87
C SER A 236 -13.70 9.27 -10.83
N VAL A 237 -13.02 8.19 -11.21
CA VAL A 237 -11.56 8.18 -11.39
C VAL A 237 -11.24 8.25 -12.89
N CYS A 238 -10.37 9.17 -13.30
CA CYS A 238 -9.95 9.31 -14.70
C CYS A 238 -9.10 8.12 -15.15
N ASP A 239 -9.25 7.69 -16.41
CA ASP A 239 -8.33 6.79 -17.13
C ASP A 239 -7.98 5.45 -16.42
N LYS A 240 -8.86 4.94 -15.55
CA LYS A 240 -8.61 3.71 -14.77
C LYS A 240 -9.81 2.76 -14.71
N ASP A 241 -9.94 1.90 -15.73
CA ASP A 241 -10.99 0.86 -15.79
C ASP A 241 -10.89 -0.20 -14.67
N ASN A 242 -9.75 -0.30 -13.99
CA ASN A 242 -9.51 -1.22 -12.89
C ASN A 242 -9.92 -0.65 -11.51
N VAL A 243 -10.36 0.62 -11.46
CA VAL A 243 -10.70 1.32 -10.22
C VAL A 243 -12.16 1.73 -10.23
N GLU A 244 -12.87 1.40 -9.16
CA GLU A 244 -14.28 1.74 -8.96
C GLU A 244 -14.44 2.66 -7.75
N VAL A 245 -15.23 3.74 -7.91
CA VAL A 245 -15.70 4.54 -6.76
C VAL A 245 -16.86 3.78 -6.12
N ILE A 246 -16.65 3.22 -4.94
CA ILE A 246 -17.66 2.40 -4.26
C ILE A 246 -18.54 3.22 -3.33
N GLU A 247 -17.97 4.21 -2.64
CA GLU A 247 -18.72 5.10 -1.76
C GLU A 247 -18.11 6.51 -1.73
N VAL A 248 -18.98 7.51 -1.59
CA VAL A 248 -18.58 8.90 -1.31
C VAL A 248 -19.44 9.47 -0.21
N TYR A 249 -18.82 10.16 0.73
CA TYR A 249 -19.48 10.89 1.81
C TYR A 249 -19.04 12.34 1.81
N PHE A 250 -19.98 13.25 2.05
CA PHE A 250 -19.71 14.66 2.31
C PHE A 250 -20.01 14.94 3.78
N CYS A 251 -19.03 15.43 4.52
CA CYS A 251 -19.26 15.92 5.88
C CYS A 251 -19.27 17.44 5.87
N ASP A 252 -20.40 18.01 6.25
CA ASP A 252 -20.54 19.44 6.46
C ASP A 252 -20.07 19.78 7.88
N GLU A 253 -19.02 20.59 7.99
CA GLU A 253 -18.43 20.97 9.28
C GLU A 253 -19.42 21.70 10.18
N ALA A 254 -20.43 22.38 9.62
CA ALA A 254 -21.43 23.11 10.39
C ALA A 254 -22.47 22.18 11.05
N SER A 255 -22.78 21.04 10.43
CA SER A 255 -23.82 20.12 10.92
C SER A 255 -23.25 18.83 11.52
N GLY A 256 -22.00 18.48 11.24
CA GLY A 256 -21.36 17.25 11.70
C GLY A 256 -22.04 15.98 11.16
N MET A 257 -22.84 16.09 10.10
CA MET A 257 -23.56 14.98 9.48
C MET A 257 -22.89 14.54 8.18
N ASP A 258 -22.68 13.24 8.05
CA ASP A 258 -22.17 12.62 6.83
C ASP A 258 -23.32 12.36 5.84
N MET A 259 -23.24 12.97 4.67
CA MET A 259 -24.16 12.76 3.57
C MET A 259 -23.56 11.79 2.55
N LYS A 260 -24.11 10.57 2.47
CA LYS A 260 -23.75 9.63 1.42
C LYS A 260 -24.21 10.16 0.06
N PHE A 261 -23.27 10.31 -0.87
CA PHE A 261 -23.55 10.71 -2.25
C PHE A 261 -24.09 9.52 -3.03
N ASN A 262 -25.34 9.63 -3.49
CA ASN A 262 -26.00 8.59 -4.28
C ASN A 262 -26.54 9.10 -5.63
N LYS A 263 -26.67 10.43 -5.78
CA LYS A 263 -27.15 11.17 -6.96
C LYS A 263 -26.89 12.67 -6.73
N ASP A 264 -27.20 13.50 -7.74
CA ASP A 264 -27.15 14.97 -7.69
C ASP A 264 -27.23 15.55 -6.27
N MET A 265 -26.12 16.13 -5.80
CA MET A 265 -26.01 16.72 -4.47
C MET A 265 -25.89 18.24 -4.59
N LYS A 266 -26.84 18.95 -3.99
CA LYS A 266 -26.84 20.42 -3.97
C LYS A 266 -26.07 20.91 -2.76
N LEU A 267 -25.11 21.79 -3.00
CA LEU A 267 -24.36 22.48 -1.95
C LEU A 267 -24.51 23.97 -2.15
N ASN A 268 -24.81 24.68 -1.07
CA ASN A 268 -25.05 26.12 -1.12
C ASN A 268 -23.72 26.87 -0.97
N LYS A 269 -23.66 28.08 -1.52
CA LYS A 269 -22.56 28.99 -1.31
C LYS A 269 -22.23 29.17 0.18
N GLY A 270 -20.95 29.05 0.50
CA GLY A 270 -20.42 29.17 1.87
C GLY A 270 -20.40 27.86 2.65
N THR A 271 -20.92 26.75 2.12
CA THR A 271 -20.70 25.43 2.71
C THR A 271 -19.22 25.09 2.71
N GLU A 272 -18.72 24.63 3.85
CA GLU A 272 -17.36 24.09 4.02
C GLU A 272 -17.46 22.67 4.56
N GLY A 273 -16.58 21.79 4.11
CA GLY A 273 -16.68 20.40 4.47
C GLY A 273 -15.53 19.54 3.99
N ASN A 274 -15.71 18.24 4.18
CA ASN A 274 -14.76 17.20 3.81
C ASN A 274 -15.44 16.19 2.87
N ILE A 275 -14.71 15.78 1.84
CA ILE A 275 -15.13 14.68 0.94
C ILE A 275 -14.34 13.45 1.33
N TYR A 276 -15.04 12.35 1.60
CA TYR A 276 -14.50 11.02 1.80
C TYR A 276 -14.82 10.15 0.61
N VAL A 277 -13.82 9.46 0.10
CA VAL A 277 -13.98 8.55 -1.04
C VAL A 277 -13.42 7.18 -0.65
N CYS A 278 -14.24 6.17 -0.90
CA CYS A 278 -13.87 4.78 -0.83
C CYS A 278 -13.78 4.25 -2.26
N LEU A 279 -12.62 3.73 -2.62
CA LEU A 279 -12.31 3.20 -3.95
C LEU A 279 -12.01 1.70 -3.84
N LYS A 280 -12.19 0.99 -4.95
CA LYS A 280 -11.78 -0.41 -5.10
C LYS A 280 -10.86 -0.54 -6.29
N ASP A 281 -9.59 -0.89 -6.07
CA ASP A 281 -8.60 -1.15 -7.10
C ASP A 281 -8.27 -2.64 -7.17
N LYS A 282 -8.58 -3.26 -8.32
CA LYS A 282 -8.29 -4.68 -8.55
C LYS A 282 -6.78 -5.00 -8.51
N MET A 283 -5.91 -4.04 -8.84
CA MET A 283 -4.46 -4.23 -8.78
C MET A 283 -3.92 -4.28 -7.34
N PHE A 284 -4.63 -3.67 -6.38
CA PHE A 284 -4.24 -3.68 -4.97
C PHE A 284 -4.71 -4.94 -4.22
N GLN A 285 -5.64 -5.70 -4.80
CA GLN A 285 -6.24 -6.85 -4.14
C GLN A 285 -5.18 -7.89 -3.73
N ASN A 286 -5.14 -8.22 -2.43
CA ASN A 286 -4.18 -9.18 -1.85
C ASN A 286 -2.71 -8.80 -2.13
N LYS A 287 -2.36 -7.51 -2.13
CA LYS A 287 -0.98 -7.05 -2.29
C LYS A 287 -0.42 -6.48 -1.00
N LEU A 288 0.81 -6.88 -0.67
CA LEU A 288 1.55 -6.36 0.48
C LEU A 288 2.22 -5.02 0.15
N LEU A 289 2.75 -4.89 -1.08
CA LEU A 289 3.45 -3.71 -1.58
C LEU A 289 2.71 -3.11 -2.76
N TYR A 290 2.20 -1.89 -2.59
CA TYR A 290 1.38 -1.19 -3.56
C TYR A 290 1.61 0.32 -3.53
N ASN A 291 1.71 0.94 -4.71
CA ASN A 291 1.74 2.38 -4.89
C ASN A 291 0.84 2.79 -6.07
N SER A 292 0.00 3.81 -5.91
CA SER A 292 -0.79 4.38 -7.00
C SER A 292 -0.92 5.89 -6.92
N ASN A 293 -1.15 6.53 -8.07
CA ASN A 293 -1.77 7.85 -8.12
C ASN A 293 -3.09 7.74 -8.90
N LEU A 294 -4.17 8.23 -8.31
CA LEU A 294 -5.51 8.17 -8.86
C LEU A 294 -6.03 9.59 -8.98
N ILE A 295 -6.49 9.97 -10.17
CA ILE A 295 -7.06 11.29 -10.42
C ILE A 295 -8.57 11.18 -10.24
N LEU A 296 -9.06 11.76 -9.16
CA LEU A 296 -10.48 11.89 -8.88
C LEU A 296 -11.04 13.09 -9.64
N ASP A 297 -12.07 12.86 -10.44
CA ASP A 297 -12.83 13.87 -11.16
C ASP A 297 -14.18 14.09 -10.47
N ILE A 298 -14.40 15.31 -10.01
CA ILE A 298 -15.66 15.79 -9.44
C ILE A 298 -16.33 16.67 -10.48
N GLU A 299 -17.35 16.13 -11.15
CA GLU A 299 -18.20 16.87 -12.07
C GLU A 299 -19.30 17.59 -11.30
N TYR A 300 -19.47 18.90 -11.55
CA TYR A 300 -20.50 19.71 -10.93
C TYR A 300 -21.06 20.77 -11.86
N GLU A 301 -22.31 21.16 -11.63
CA GLU A 301 -22.98 22.23 -12.35
C GLU A 301 -22.95 23.52 -11.52
N VAL A 302 -22.53 24.62 -12.14
CA VAL A 302 -22.57 25.97 -11.55
C VAL A 302 -23.08 26.95 -12.60
N LYS A 303 -24.10 27.74 -12.27
CA LYS A 303 -24.76 28.68 -13.20
C LYS A 303 -25.18 28.05 -14.54
N GLY A 304 -25.61 26.79 -14.51
CA GLY A 304 -26.06 26.05 -15.69
C GLY A 304 -24.93 25.52 -16.60
N LYS A 305 -23.67 25.61 -16.17
CA LYS A 305 -22.51 25.03 -16.89
C LYS A 305 -21.92 23.86 -16.12
N SER A 306 -21.54 22.80 -16.83
CA SER A 306 -20.80 21.66 -16.26
C SER A 306 -19.30 21.99 -16.18
N VAL A 307 -18.73 21.79 -15.00
CA VAL A 307 -17.35 22.08 -14.64
C VAL A 307 -16.78 20.88 -13.89
N HIS A 308 -15.47 20.63 -14.04
CA HIS A 308 -14.75 19.55 -13.39
C HIS A 308 -13.77 20.10 -12.34
N ASN A 309 -13.60 19.38 -11.24
CA ASN A 309 -12.52 19.60 -10.28
C ASN A 309 -11.71 18.31 -10.13
N LEU A 310 -10.39 18.41 -10.28
CA LEU A 310 -9.50 17.26 -10.35
C LEU A 310 -8.62 17.22 -9.11
N ILE A 311 -8.52 16.03 -8.51
CA ILE A 311 -7.72 15.82 -7.29
C ILE A 311 -6.89 14.56 -7.47
N THR A 312 -5.57 14.68 -7.37
CA THR A 312 -4.67 13.51 -7.37
C THR A 312 -4.54 12.93 -5.96
N LEU A 313 -4.89 11.66 -5.83
CA LEU A 313 -4.78 10.84 -4.62
C LEU A 313 -3.62 9.88 -4.76
N HIS A 314 -2.64 9.92 -3.86
CA HIS A 314 -1.50 8.99 -3.89
C HIS A 314 -1.69 7.97 -2.78
N PHE A 315 -1.84 6.69 -3.13
CA PHE A 315 -1.94 5.61 -2.15
C PHE A 315 -0.63 4.83 -2.10
N SER A 316 -0.12 4.58 -0.89
CA SER A 316 1.05 3.72 -0.70
C SER A 316 0.90 2.82 0.52
N THR A 317 1.31 1.57 0.38
CA THR A 317 1.54 0.68 1.52
C THR A 317 2.86 1.03 2.20
N LYS A 318 2.84 1.32 3.49
CA LYS A 318 4.03 1.50 4.33
C LYS A 318 4.35 0.20 5.06
N MET A 319 5.18 -0.64 4.42
CA MET A 319 5.67 -1.88 5.03
C MET A 319 7.01 -1.63 5.71
N SER A 320 7.18 -2.18 6.91
CA SER A 320 8.47 -2.19 7.57
C SER A 320 9.45 -3.08 6.80
N PRO A 321 10.76 -2.78 6.85
CA PRO A 321 11.78 -3.62 6.23
C PRO A 321 11.75 -5.09 6.65
N TYR A 322 11.25 -5.39 7.86
CA TYR A 322 11.13 -6.77 8.35
C TYR A 322 10.01 -7.54 7.66
N GLU A 323 8.91 -6.87 7.30
CA GLU A 323 7.79 -7.47 6.57
C GLU A 323 8.20 -7.79 5.14
N ILE A 324 8.83 -6.81 4.49
CA ILE A 324 9.34 -6.98 3.13
C ILE A 324 10.36 -8.12 3.09
N TYR A 325 11.29 -8.17 4.04
CA TYR A 325 12.25 -9.27 4.11
C TYR A 325 11.57 -10.62 4.33
N ALA A 326 10.65 -10.69 5.29
CA ALA A 326 9.95 -11.93 5.64
C ALA A 326 9.20 -12.50 4.43
N ASP A 327 8.47 -11.66 3.70
CA ASP A 327 7.71 -12.05 2.51
C ASP A 327 8.62 -12.39 1.32
N ILE A 328 9.51 -11.47 0.95
CA ILE A 328 10.27 -11.55 -0.32
C ILE A 328 11.47 -12.48 -0.24
N VAL A 329 12.16 -12.52 0.90
CA VAL A 329 13.39 -13.31 1.07
C VAL A 329 13.11 -14.65 1.73
N ASP A 330 12.35 -14.64 2.83
CA ASP A 330 12.10 -15.86 3.62
C ASP A 330 10.84 -16.63 3.18
N GLY A 331 9.97 -16.02 2.37
CA GLY A 331 8.71 -16.63 1.91
C GLY A 331 7.71 -16.85 3.05
N VAL A 332 7.74 -15.98 4.06
CA VAL A 332 6.82 -15.98 5.20
C VAL A 332 5.60 -15.16 4.83
N ASP A 333 4.42 -15.76 5.01
CA ASP A 333 3.15 -15.08 4.75
C ASP A 333 2.86 -14.03 5.83
N VAL A 334 3.24 -12.79 5.53
CA VAL A 334 2.91 -11.61 6.33
C VAL A 334 1.55 -11.03 5.90
N LEU A 335 1.17 -11.19 4.63
CA LEU A 335 -0.07 -10.64 4.09
C LEU A 335 -1.30 -11.15 4.86
N SER A 336 -1.32 -12.41 5.30
CA SER A 336 -2.41 -12.98 6.09
C SER A 336 -2.66 -12.25 7.42
N TYR A 337 -1.64 -11.63 8.04
CA TYR A 337 -1.87 -10.76 9.19
C TYR A 337 -2.84 -9.63 8.83
N TYR A 338 -2.63 -9.02 7.66
CA TYR A 338 -3.46 -7.92 7.19
C TYR A 338 -4.85 -8.38 6.73
N THR A 339 -4.91 -9.41 5.89
CA THR A 339 -6.16 -9.85 5.27
C THR A 339 -7.07 -10.62 6.22
N ASP A 340 -6.51 -11.34 7.20
CA ASP A 340 -7.28 -12.21 8.09
C ASP A 340 -7.47 -11.64 9.50
N TYR A 341 -6.58 -10.78 10.01
CA TYR A 341 -6.62 -10.31 11.41
C TYR A 341 -6.71 -8.78 11.58
N PHE A 342 -5.78 -8.03 10.97
CA PHE A 342 -5.62 -6.59 11.21
C PHE A 342 -6.72 -5.76 10.54
N TYR A 343 -7.35 -6.25 9.47
CA TYR A 343 -8.38 -5.52 8.73
C TYR A 343 -9.42 -4.92 9.69
N TYR A 344 -9.31 -3.60 9.89
CA TYR A 344 -10.13 -2.76 10.75
C TYR A 344 -11.03 -1.87 9.88
N TYR A 345 -12.26 -1.67 10.36
CA TYR A 345 -13.39 -0.90 9.81
C TYR A 345 -14.30 -1.64 8.81
N ASP A 346 -14.99 -2.67 9.32
CA ASP A 346 -16.46 -2.78 9.16
C ASP A 346 -17.08 -2.34 10.50
N GLU A 347 -17.35 -1.04 10.64
CA GLU A 347 -18.51 -0.43 11.32
C GLU A 347 -18.60 1.03 10.91
#